data_AF-A0A523IA99-F1
#
_entry.id   AF-A0A523IA99-F1
#
_cell.length_a   1.000
_cell.length_b   1.000
_cell.length_c   1.000
_cell.angle_alpha   90.00
_cell.angle_beta   90.00
_cell.angle_gamma   90.00
#
_symmetry.space_group_name_H-M   'P 1'
#
loop_
_entity.id
_entity.type
_entity.pdbx_description
1 polymer ?
#
loop_
_entity_poly.entity_id
_entity_poly.type
_entity_poly.pdbx_seq_one_letter_code
_entity_poly.pdbx_strand_id
1 'polypeptide(L)'
;WGEGRLIPLYPETSMLIPDMSPGLIWTRYIRYIGAGAVAAGGIITLIKNIPTMIESFRIGAQQLKARLENSGVQIPRTAQDLPLSVVGIGAAIIVAAMAIVPHVFGNLDSFAVRLVGAILVAIFAFFFVTVSSRIVGLVGVTSNPTSGMTIASLLATSSIFLLLGWTDDIGKVAALTIGCVVAIAASIAGDTSQDLKTGFLLGATPRRQQIGELVGVLTSATFVCLAVMLLDKAYGFGTAELPAPQATLMKVVIEGVLQNSLPWILVGIGVVIALACELFRIPSLPFAVGVYLPLSTFTPLFLGGLLRMFLEKKASSPETASSRREKGVLLGSGLVGGEGLLGIGIAAVAFTQGSAPQGLGFDWAGAAAPFVAFGVFVVLMLVFYRSCTESK
;
A
#
# COMPACT_ATOMS: atom_id res chain seq x y z
N TRP A 1 -10.69 -31.80 -5.55
CA TRP A 1 -10.42 -31.76 -4.09
C TRP A 1 -11.69 -31.41 -3.29
N GLY A 2 -12.55 -30.51 -3.77
CA GLY A 2 -13.82 -30.17 -3.07
C GLY A 2 -14.99 -31.14 -3.30
N GLU A 3 -15.19 -31.63 -4.54
CA GLU A 3 -16.36 -32.45 -4.93
C GLU A 3 -16.51 -33.78 -4.19
N GLY A 4 -15.41 -34.38 -3.70
CA GLY A 4 -15.44 -35.66 -3.00
C GLY A 4 -15.58 -35.55 -1.48
N ARG A 5 -15.76 -34.34 -0.91
CA ARG A 5 -15.82 -34.18 0.55
C ARG A 5 -17.25 -34.39 1.07
N LEU A 6 -17.37 -35.31 2.01
CA LEU A 6 -18.62 -35.62 2.71
C LEU A 6 -18.82 -34.79 3.99
N ILE A 7 -17.80 -34.01 4.39
CA ILE A 7 -17.83 -33.14 5.57
C ILE A 7 -17.29 -31.73 5.23
N PRO A 8 -17.82 -30.68 5.88
CA PRO A 8 -17.32 -29.33 5.73
C PRO A 8 -15.82 -29.24 6.05
N LEU A 9 -15.11 -28.37 5.34
CA LEU A 9 -13.70 -28.08 5.60
C LEU A 9 -13.59 -26.77 6.38
N TYR A 10 -12.97 -26.82 7.55
CA TYR A 10 -12.64 -25.63 8.34
C TYR A 10 -11.90 -24.58 7.49
N PRO A 11 -12.25 -23.28 7.54
CA PRO A 11 -13.06 -22.61 8.57
C PRO A 11 -14.58 -22.71 8.41
N GLU A 12 -15.08 -23.25 7.31
CA GLU A 12 -16.53 -23.49 7.16
C GLU A 12 -16.92 -24.77 7.91
N THR A 13 -18.02 -24.70 8.66
CA THR A 13 -18.48 -25.79 9.52
C THR A 13 -19.84 -26.34 9.11
N SER A 14 -20.55 -25.66 8.20
CA SER A 14 -21.94 -25.98 7.84
C SER A 14 -22.12 -26.45 6.40
N MET A 15 -21.53 -25.74 5.43
CA MET A 15 -21.71 -26.03 4.00
C MET A 15 -20.56 -26.88 3.44
N LEU A 16 -20.89 -27.76 2.48
CA LEU A 16 -19.87 -28.45 1.68
C LEU A 16 -19.39 -27.54 0.55
N ILE A 17 -18.14 -27.71 0.13
CA ILE A 17 -17.53 -26.93 -0.97
C ILE A 17 -18.38 -26.95 -2.27
N PRO A 18 -19.00 -28.08 -2.68
CA PRO A 18 -19.83 -28.13 -3.88
C PRO A 18 -21.08 -27.26 -3.81
N ASP A 19 -21.59 -27.01 -2.61
CA ASP A 19 -22.81 -26.22 -2.38
C ASP A 19 -22.51 -24.72 -2.27
N MET A 20 -21.24 -24.33 -2.29
CA MET A 20 -20.82 -22.94 -2.16
C MET A 20 -20.77 -22.21 -3.48
N SER A 21 -21.25 -20.97 -3.48
CA SER A 21 -21.01 -20.05 -4.58
C SER A 21 -19.52 -19.70 -4.70
N PRO A 22 -19.03 -19.25 -5.88
CA PRO A 22 -17.65 -18.82 -6.05
C PRO A 22 -17.20 -17.75 -5.05
N GLY A 23 -18.10 -16.83 -4.68
CA GLY A 23 -17.82 -15.79 -3.69
C GLY A 23 -17.65 -16.34 -2.27
N LEU A 24 -18.42 -17.38 -1.91
CA LEU A 24 -18.27 -18.08 -0.63
C LEU A 24 -16.95 -18.86 -0.59
N ILE A 25 -16.60 -19.57 -1.67
CA ILE A 25 -15.32 -20.28 -1.77
C ILE A 25 -14.15 -19.30 -1.61
N TRP A 26 -14.23 -18.13 -2.27
CA TRP A 26 -13.22 -17.10 -2.13
C TRP A 26 -13.10 -16.59 -0.69
N THR A 27 -14.22 -16.18 -0.09
CA THR A 27 -14.24 -15.58 1.25
C THR A 27 -13.80 -16.56 2.34
N ARG A 28 -14.22 -17.82 2.23
CA ARG A 28 -14.01 -18.86 3.25
C ARG A 28 -12.67 -19.58 3.12
N TYR A 29 -12.10 -19.69 1.91
CA TYR A 29 -10.88 -20.45 1.68
C TYR A 29 -9.77 -19.64 1.01
N ILE A 30 -10.03 -19.16 -0.22
CA ILE A 30 -8.98 -18.56 -1.07
C ILE A 30 -8.37 -17.34 -0.39
N ARG A 31 -9.18 -16.53 0.31
CA ARG A 31 -8.73 -15.35 1.04
C ARG A 31 -7.67 -15.68 2.09
N TYR A 32 -7.79 -16.80 2.81
CA TYR A 32 -6.80 -17.24 3.80
C TYR A 32 -5.53 -17.79 3.15
N ILE A 33 -5.67 -18.52 2.04
CA ILE A 33 -4.53 -18.99 1.22
C ILE A 33 -3.76 -17.78 0.68
N GLY A 34 -4.46 -16.82 0.07
CA GLY A 34 -3.90 -15.57 -0.43
C GLY A 34 -3.22 -14.77 0.67
N ALA A 35 -3.85 -14.64 1.85
CA ALA A 35 -3.24 -13.94 2.98
C ALA A 35 -1.92 -14.59 3.44
N GLY A 36 -1.87 -15.93 3.51
CA GLY A 36 -0.64 -16.67 3.81
C GLY A 36 0.43 -16.47 2.74
N ALA A 37 0.05 -16.50 1.46
CA ALA A 37 0.96 -16.23 0.35
C ALA A 37 1.50 -14.79 0.39
N VAL A 38 0.68 -13.79 0.72
CA VAL A 38 1.12 -12.39 0.79
C VAL A 38 2.03 -12.17 2.00
N ALA A 39 1.68 -12.73 3.16
CA ALA A 39 2.55 -12.68 4.33
C ALA A 39 3.93 -13.29 4.03
N ALA A 40 3.97 -14.48 3.42
CA ALA A 40 5.21 -15.12 3.00
C ALA A 40 5.98 -14.28 1.97
N GLY A 41 5.32 -13.80 0.91
CA GLY A 41 5.94 -12.96 -0.11
C GLY A 41 6.50 -11.65 0.47
N GLY A 42 5.80 -11.05 1.44
CA GLY A 42 6.27 -9.88 2.20
C GLY A 42 7.52 -10.18 3.01
N ILE A 43 7.53 -11.29 3.77
CA ILE A 43 8.70 -11.74 4.55
C ILE A 43 9.89 -12.06 3.64
N ILE A 44 9.67 -12.77 2.53
CA ILE A 44 10.73 -13.10 1.58
C ILE A 44 11.32 -11.84 0.97
N THR A 45 10.46 -10.89 0.57
CA THR A 45 10.89 -9.59 0.07
C THR A 45 11.71 -8.84 1.12
N LEU A 46 11.30 -8.85 2.38
CA LEU A 46 12.06 -8.26 3.47
C LEU A 46 13.45 -8.91 3.58
N ILE A 47 13.51 -10.25 3.66
CA ILE A 47 14.76 -11.01 3.81
C ILE A 47 15.74 -10.69 2.67
N LYS A 48 15.27 -10.68 1.42
CA LYS A 48 16.09 -10.33 0.26
C LYS A 48 16.67 -8.92 0.34
N ASN A 49 15.94 -7.99 0.97
CA ASN A 49 16.37 -6.61 1.10
C ASN A 49 17.29 -6.38 2.32
N ILE A 50 17.34 -7.29 3.32
CA ILE A 50 18.16 -7.14 4.55
C ILE A 50 19.60 -6.68 4.26
N PRO A 51 20.35 -7.28 3.31
CA PRO A 51 21.72 -6.85 3.04
C PRO A 51 21.81 -5.37 2.63
N THR A 52 20.95 -4.95 1.69
CA THR A 52 20.84 -3.57 1.25
C THR A 52 20.40 -2.66 2.39
N MET A 53 19.52 -3.13 3.29
CA MET A 53 19.09 -2.35 4.46
C MET A 53 20.24 -2.08 5.42
N ILE A 54 21.03 -3.11 5.75
CA ILE A 54 22.18 -3.01 6.65
C ILE A 54 23.26 -2.10 6.05
N GLU A 55 23.53 -2.22 4.76
CA GLU A 55 24.49 -1.34 4.06
C GLU A 55 24.04 0.12 4.09
N SER A 56 22.78 0.38 3.75
CA SER A 56 22.19 1.73 3.76
C SER A 56 22.26 2.35 5.15
N PHE A 57 21.95 1.57 6.19
CA PHE A 57 22.04 1.99 7.57
C PHE A 57 23.47 2.35 7.98
N ARG A 58 24.45 1.50 7.63
CA ARG A 58 25.87 1.75 7.93
C ARG A 58 26.35 3.05 7.30
N ILE A 59 25.99 3.29 6.03
CA ILE A 59 26.35 4.52 5.31
C ILE A 59 25.68 5.74 5.97
N GLY A 60 24.37 5.65 6.27
CA GLY A 60 23.65 6.73 6.94
C GLY A 60 24.25 7.10 8.29
N ALA A 61 24.60 6.10 9.11
CA ALA A 61 25.26 6.32 10.39
C ALA A 61 26.65 6.95 10.26
N GLN A 62 27.45 6.54 9.28
CA GLN A 62 28.76 7.13 9.00
C GLN A 62 28.64 8.60 8.55
N GLN A 63 27.68 8.91 7.67
CA GLN A 63 27.42 10.27 7.20
C GLN A 63 26.94 11.18 8.33
N LEU A 64 26.07 10.67 9.22
CA LEU A 64 25.61 11.40 10.39
C LEU A 64 26.77 11.75 11.33
N LYS A 65 27.65 10.78 11.61
CA LYS A 65 28.85 10.98 12.42
C LYS A 65 29.78 12.03 11.80
N ALA A 66 30.06 11.93 10.51
CA ALA A 66 30.93 12.87 9.80
C ALA A 66 30.36 14.30 9.77
N ARG A 67 29.03 14.46 9.72
CA ARG A 67 28.36 15.78 9.79
C ARG A 67 28.46 16.41 11.19
N LEU A 68 28.38 15.61 12.26
CA LEU A 68 28.54 16.10 13.63
C LEU A 68 29.97 16.57 13.91
N GLU A 69 30.97 15.88 13.35
CA GLU A 69 32.39 16.21 13.53
C GLU A 69 32.83 17.46 12.72
N ASN A 70 32.20 17.76 11.57
CA ASN A 70 32.64 18.83 10.65
C ASN A 70 31.81 20.13 10.73
N SER A 71 31.51 20.61 11.94
CA SER A 71 30.62 21.76 12.20
C SER A 71 31.16 23.16 11.75
N GLY A 72 32.22 23.24 10.94
CA GLY A 72 32.89 24.50 10.57
C GLY A 72 33.25 24.68 9.08
N VAL A 73 32.88 23.74 8.20
CA VAL A 73 33.21 23.85 6.76
C VAL A 73 32.16 24.69 6.04
N GLN A 74 32.57 25.63 5.17
CA GLN A 74 31.63 26.34 4.31
C GLN A 74 30.96 25.37 3.34
N ILE A 75 29.66 25.12 3.56
CA ILE A 75 28.87 24.21 2.74
C ILE A 75 28.29 25.00 1.55
N PRO A 76 28.52 24.58 0.29
CA PRO A 76 27.92 25.20 -0.88
C PRO A 76 26.39 25.27 -0.76
N ARG A 77 25.77 26.31 -1.34
CA ARG A 77 24.31 26.49 -1.35
C ARG A 77 23.54 25.22 -1.75
N THR A 78 24.07 24.44 -2.68
CA THR A 78 23.46 23.20 -3.22
C THR A 78 23.58 21.99 -2.30
N ALA A 79 24.33 22.10 -1.20
CA ALA A 79 24.50 21.05 -0.19
C ALA A 79 23.98 21.50 1.20
N GLN A 80 23.27 22.63 1.26
CA GLN A 80 22.66 23.13 2.49
C GLN A 80 21.28 22.49 2.71
N ASP A 81 21.25 21.47 3.57
CA ASP A 81 20.04 20.84 4.12
C ASP A 81 19.43 21.67 5.27
N LEU A 82 18.22 21.31 5.70
CA LEU A 82 17.71 21.72 6.99
C LEU A 82 18.67 21.31 8.12
N PRO A 83 18.87 22.17 9.14
CA PRO A 83 19.70 21.81 10.28
C PRO A 83 19.19 20.54 10.95
N LEU A 84 20.09 19.60 11.23
CA LEU A 84 19.75 18.32 11.86
C LEU A 84 19.04 18.51 13.21
N SER A 85 19.36 19.59 13.93
CA SER A 85 18.69 19.95 15.18
C SER A 85 17.19 20.23 14.97
N VAL A 86 16.82 20.95 13.91
CA VAL A 86 15.41 21.25 13.58
C VAL A 86 14.66 19.97 13.23
N VAL A 87 15.27 19.10 12.40
CA VAL A 87 14.68 17.82 12.01
C VAL A 87 14.54 16.89 13.22
N GLY A 88 15.59 16.78 14.03
CA GLY A 88 15.62 15.92 15.22
C GLY A 88 14.62 16.37 16.30
N ILE A 89 14.53 17.68 16.57
CA ILE A 89 13.54 18.25 17.49
C ILE A 89 12.12 18.02 16.94
N GLY A 90 11.89 18.26 15.65
CA GLY A 90 10.59 18.01 15.02
C GLY A 90 10.15 16.55 15.13
N ALA A 91 11.05 15.61 14.84
CA ALA A 91 10.79 14.18 14.99
C ALA A 91 10.51 13.79 16.45
N ALA A 92 11.29 14.33 17.40
CA ALA A 92 11.08 14.09 18.83
C ALA A 92 9.72 14.62 19.31
N ILE A 93 9.29 15.80 18.84
CA ILE A 93 7.97 16.37 19.13
C ILE A 93 6.87 15.45 18.60
N ILE A 94 7.00 14.94 17.37
CA ILE A 94 6.00 14.02 16.79
C ILE A 94 5.91 12.74 17.61
N VAL A 95 7.04 12.11 17.94
CA VAL A 95 7.05 10.88 18.75
C VAL A 95 6.46 11.13 20.14
N ALA A 96 6.79 12.25 20.79
CA ALA A 96 6.22 12.64 22.07
C ALA A 96 4.71 12.88 21.97
N ALA A 97 4.24 13.56 20.91
CA ALA A 97 2.82 13.76 20.66
C ALA A 97 2.08 12.42 20.50
N MET A 98 2.66 11.44 19.79
CA MET A 98 2.07 10.11 19.67
C MET A 98 1.96 9.35 20.99
N ALA A 99 2.89 9.56 21.93
CA ALA A 99 2.84 8.94 23.24
C ALA A 99 1.81 9.63 24.19
N ILE A 100 1.72 10.96 24.11
CA ILE A 100 0.93 11.77 25.05
C ILE A 100 -0.53 11.88 24.61
N VAL A 101 -0.78 12.14 23.32
CA VAL A 101 -2.13 12.41 22.80
C VAL A 101 -2.95 11.12 22.85
N PRO A 102 -4.09 11.10 23.58
CA PRO A 102 -5.00 9.97 23.58
C PRO A 102 -5.56 9.71 22.17
N HIS A 103 -5.98 8.47 21.90
CA HIS A 103 -6.60 8.06 20.63
C HIS A 103 -5.69 7.95 19.39
N VAL A 104 -4.40 8.34 19.46
CA VAL A 104 -3.46 8.22 18.32
C VAL A 104 -3.35 6.77 17.83
N PHE A 105 -3.25 5.82 18.75
CA PHE A 105 -3.15 4.39 18.45
C PHE A 105 -4.49 3.65 18.65
N GLY A 106 -5.62 4.34 18.49
CA GLY A 106 -6.95 3.85 18.88
C GLY A 106 -7.28 4.19 20.34
N ASN A 107 -8.40 3.69 20.87
CA ASN A 107 -8.90 3.96 22.23
C ASN A 107 -8.03 3.30 23.33
N LEU A 108 -6.73 3.54 23.30
CA LEU A 108 -5.76 3.14 24.31
C LEU A 108 -5.75 4.16 25.43
N ASP A 109 -6.34 3.80 26.57
CA ASP A 109 -6.30 4.63 27.78
C ASP A 109 -4.94 4.59 28.48
N SER A 110 -4.21 3.47 28.35
CA SER A 110 -2.91 3.28 28.99
C SER A 110 -1.78 4.04 28.29
N PHE A 111 -1.15 4.97 29.03
CA PHE A 111 0.03 5.70 28.57
C PHE A 111 1.21 4.77 28.24
N ALA A 112 1.38 3.67 28.99
CA ALA A 112 2.47 2.73 28.76
C ALA A 112 2.40 2.08 27.36
N VAL A 113 1.20 1.72 26.92
CA VAL A 113 0.99 1.12 25.59
C VAL A 113 1.27 2.15 24.49
N ARG A 114 0.79 3.39 24.67
CA ARG A 114 1.06 4.49 23.72
C ARG A 114 2.55 4.82 23.61
N LEU A 115 3.26 4.80 24.74
CA LEU A 115 4.71 5.03 24.78
C LEU A 115 5.45 3.92 24.02
N VAL A 116 5.11 2.65 24.25
CA VAL A 116 5.67 1.53 23.47
C VAL A 116 5.37 1.69 21.99
N GLY A 117 4.13 2.02 21.62
CA GLY A 117 3.75 2.26 20.22
C GLY A 117 4.56 3.39 19.57
N ALA A 118 4.73 4.51 20.25
CA ALA A 118 5.53 5.64 19.77
C ALA A 118 7.02 5.28 19.60
N ILE A 119 7.58 4.49 20.53
CA ILE A 119 8.95 3.99 20.42
C ILE A 119 9.09 3.05 19.21
N LEU A 120 8.12 2.15 18.99
CA LEU A 120 8.13 1.26 17.82
C LEU A 120 8.04 2.05 16.52
N VAL A 121 7.21 3.10 16.45
CA VAL A 121 7.16 4.02 15.30
C VAL A 121 8.53 4.64 15.07
N ALA A 122 9.15 5.21 16.10
CA ALA A 122 10.46 5.85 15.97
C ALA A 122 11.53 4.87 15.44
N ILE A 123 11.59 3.67 16.01
CA ILE A 123 12.57 2.63 15.62
C ILE A 123 12.32 2.17 14.18
N PHE A 124 11.10 1.75 13.85
CA PHE A 124 10.79 1.19 12.54
C PHE A 124 10.80 2.25 11.45
N ALA A 125 10.27 3.46 11.70
CA ALA A 125 10.32 4.55 10.74
C ALA A 125 11.77 4.93 10.47
N PHE A 126 12.63 5.08 11.48
CA PHE A 126 14.04 5.39 11.28
C PHE A 126 14.75 4.35 10.41
N PHE A 127 14.53 3.06 10.69
CA PHE A 127 15.11 1.97 9.92
C PHE A 127 14.61 2.00 8.46
N PHE A 128 13.29 1.99 8.25
CA PHE A 128 12.72 1.86 6.90
C PHE A 128 12.80 3.14 6.05
N VAL A 129 12.86 4.33 6.66
CA VAL A 129 13.17 5.59 5.95
C VAL A 129 14.56 5.52 5.32
N THR A 130 15.56 5.08 6.10
CA THR A 130 16.94 4.97 5.61
C THR A 130 17.06 4.00 4.43
N VAL A 131 16.37 2.86 4.53
CA VAL A 131 16.29 1.85 3.47
C VAL A 131 15.61 2.42 2.23
N SER A 132 14.44 3.02 2.42
CA SER A 132 13.62 3.57 1.34
C SER A 132 14.39 4.63 0.54
N SER A 133 14.97 5.62 1.21
CA SER A 133 15.75 6.69 0.57
C SER A 133 16.90 6.14 -0.29
N ARG A 134 17.59 5.10 0.17
CA ARG A 134 18.69 4.49 -0.58
C ARG A 134 18.22 3.67 -1.77
N ILE A 135 17.26 2.77 -1.58
CA ILE A 135 16.71 1.92 -2.64
C ILE A 135 16.14 2.82 -3.74
N VAL A 136 15.33 3.80 -3.37
CA VAL A 136 14.73 4.74 -4.31
C VAL A 136 15.80 5.53 -5.07
N GLY A 137 16.86 5.99 -4.39
CA GLY A 137 17.97 6.68 -5.05
C GLY A 137 18.68 5.83 -6.11
N LEU A 138 18.74 4.51 -5.92
CA LEU A 138 19.40 3.55 -6.80
C LEU A 138 18.50 3.06 -7.95
N VAL A 139 17.27 2.64 -7.64
CA VAL A 139 16.39 1.91 -8.57
C VAL A 139 15.05 2.61 -8.86
N GLY A 140 14.76 3.74 -8.21
CA GLY A 140 13.50 4.48 -8.40
C GLY A 140 12.41 4.13 -7.39
N VAL A 141 11.38 4.99 -7.30
CA VAL A 141 10.22 4.79 -6.41
C VAL A 141 9.42 3.54 -6.75
N THR A 142 9.32 3.20 -8.04
CA THR A 142 8.56 2.04 -8.52
C THR A 142 9.12 0.72 -8.02
N SER A 143 10.42 0.66 -7.75
CA SER A 143 11.10 -0.53 -7.24
C SER A 143 11.32 -0.51 -5.72
N ASN A 144 10.78 0.48 -5.02
CA ASN A 144 10.83 0.56 -3.57
C ASN A 144 9.92 -0.50 -2.93
N PRO A 145 10.43 -1.38 -2.05
CA PRO A 145 9.63 -2.44 -1.42
C PRO A 145 8.74 -1.92 -0.28
N THR A 146 8.03 -0.79 -0.45
CA THR A 146 7.22 -0.15 0.61
C THR A 146 6.21 -1.10 1.23
N SER A 147 5.51 -1.91 0.41
CA SER A 147 4.56 -2.90 0.91
C SER A 147 5.24 -3.97 1.76
N GLY A 148 6.45 -4.41 1.41
CA GLY A 148 7.23 -5.35 2.21
C GLY A 148 7.67 -4.75 3.55
N MET A 149 8.12 -3.49 3.55
CA MET A 149 8.48 -2.75 4.77
C MET A 149 7.27 -2.56 5.69
N THR A 150 6.10 -2.27 5.13
CA THR A 150 4.84 -2.12 5.86
C THR A 150 4.43 -3.43 6.56
N ILE A 151 4.44 -4.55 5.80
CA ILE A 151 4.11 -5.87 6.34
C ILE A 151 5.12 -6.26 7.42
N ALA A 152 6.40 -5.98 7.22
CA ALA A 152 7.45 -6.26 8.20
C ALA A 152 7.23 -5.52 9.53
N SER A 153 6.96 -4.21 9.47
CA SER A 153 6.62 -3.42 10.66
C SER A 153 5.38 -3.95 11.36
N LEU A 154 4.33 -4.24 10.60
CA LEU A 154 3.07 -4.74 11.13
C LEU A 154 3.25 -6.11 11.82
N LEU A 155 3.99 -7.04 11.20
CA LEU A 155 4.30 -8.34 11.79
C LEU A 155 5.17 -8.20 13.03
N ALA A 156 6.24 -7.41 12.98
CA ALA A 156 7.14 -7.21 14.10
C ALA A 156 6.42 -6.56 15.31
N THR A 157 5.64 -5.51 15.05
CA THR A 157 4.81 -4.86 16.09
C THR A 157 3.79 -5.83 16.66
N SER A 158 3.09 -6.60 15.82
CA SER A 158 2.11 -7.59 16.28
C SER A 158 2.78 -8.68 17.13
N SER A 159 3.98 -9.15 16.76
CA SER A 159 4.72 -10.11 17.57
C SER A 159 5.12 -9.53 18.93
N ILE A 160 5.54 -8.26 19.00
CA ILE A 160 5.85 -7.59 20.26
C ILE A 160 4.60 -7.47 21.13
N PHE A 161 3.47 -7.09 20.54
CA PHE A 161 2.20 -6.97 21.26
C PHE A 161 1.70 -8.32 21.77
N LEU A 162 1.88 -9.41 21.00
CA LEU A 162 1.60 -10.77 21.46
C LEU A 162 2.43 -11.11 22.71
N LEU A 163 3.74 -10.82 22.70
CA LEU A 163 4.62 -11.07 23.85
C LEU A 163 4.23 -10.25 25.10
N LEU A 164 3.66 -9.07 24.90
CA LEU A 164 3.15 -8.21 25.96
C LEU A 164 1.70 -8.54 26.37
N GLY A 165 1.05 -9.50 25.70
CA GLY A 165 -0.34 -9.91 25.96
C GLY A 165 -1.41 -8.97 25.37
N TRP A 166 -1.04 -8.00 24.53
CA TRP A 166 -1.95 -7.01 23.93
C TRP A 166 -2.57 -7.56 22.63
N THR A 167 -3.54 -8.46 22.78
CA THR A 167 -4.16 -9.22 21.67
C THR A 167 -5.60 -8.81 21.35
N ASP A 168 -6.12 -7.83 22.09
CA ASP A 168 -7.46 -7.28 21.92
C ASP A 168 -7.56 -6.41 20.65
N ASP A 169 -8.78 -6.01 20.30
CA ASP A 169 -9.01 -5.19 19.11
C ASP A 169 -8.27 -3.85 19.17
N ILE A 170 -8.03 -3.32 20.37
CA ILE A 170 -7.25 -2.11 20.57
C ILE A 170 -5.78 -2.35 20.20
N GLY A 171 -5.17 -3.46 20.66
CA GLY A 171 -3.82 -3.87 20.23
C GLY A 171 -3.70 -4.06 18.72
N LYS A 172 -4.73 -4.62 18.06
CA LYS A 172 -4.77 -4.75 16.59
C LYS A 172 -4.77 -3.39 15.89
N VAL A 173 -5.62 -2.46 16.33
CA VAL A 173 -5.69 -1.10 15.78
C VAL A 173 -4.36 -0.39 15.96
N ALA A 174 -3.75 -0.48 17.14
CA ALA A 174 -2.44 0.11 17.40
C ALA A 174 -1.35 -0.46 16.48
N ALA A 175 -1.32 -1.78 16.24
CA ALA A 175 -0.38 -2.40 15.31
C ALA A 175 -0.59 -1.93 13.85
N LEU A 176 -1.84 -1.78 13.40
CA LEU A 176 -2.18 -1.20 12.10
C LEU A 176 -1.71 0.25 11.99
N THR A 177 -1.96 1.06 13.01
CA THR A 177 -1.55 2.47 13.04
C THR A 177 -0.03 2.60 12.94
N ILE A 178 0.72 1.79 13.69
CA ILE A 178 2.19 1.78 13.63
C ILE A 178 2.66 1.40 12.23
N GLY A 179 2.11 0.33 11.65
CA GLY A 179 2.42 -0.08 10.27
C GLY A 179 2.10 1.02 9.25
N CYS A 180 0.97 1.71 9.39
CA CYS A 180 0.54 2.81 8.52
C CYS A 180 1.50 4.01 8.60
N VAL A 181 1.86 4.45 9.80
CA VAL A 181 2.78 5.58 9.99
C VAL A 181 4.16 5.25 9.41
N VAL A 182 4.65 4.03 9.62
CA VAL A 182 5.93 3.58 9.05
C VAL A 182 5.86 3.49 7.52
N ALA A 183 4.76 3.00 6.97
CA ALA A 183 4.54 2.95 5.52
C ALA A 183 4.59 4.34 4.89
N ILE A 184 3.86 5.29 5.47
CA ILE A 184 3.82 6.68 5.02
C ILE A 184 5.22 7.31 5.15
N ALA A 185 5.91 7.13 6.28
CA ALA A 185 7.25 7.65 6.48
C ALA A 185 8.23 7.10 5.44
N ALA A 186 8.21 5.79 5.18
CA ALA A 186 9.06 5.17 4.16
C ALA A 186 8.73 5.68 2.76
N SER A 187 7.45 5.81 2.39
CA SER A 187 7.04 6.36 1.09
C SER A 187 7.48 7.80 0.89
N ILE A 188 7.20 8.69 1.85
CA ILE A 188 7.57 10.10 1.78
C ILE A 188 9.09 10.26 1.72
N ALA A 189 9.84 9.48 2.51
CA ALA A 189 11.30 9.51 2.43
C ALA A 189 11.85 9.12 1.06
N GLY A 190 11.21 8.15 0.39
CA GLY A 190 11.54 7.77 -0.98
C GLY A 190 11.29 8.91 -1.97
N ASP A 191 10.11 9.52 -1.90
CA ASP A 191 9.70 10.62 -2.76
C ASP A 191 10.60 11.86 -2.59
N THR A 192 10.78 12.31 -1.34
CA THR A 192 11.75 13.35 -0.98
C THR A 192 13.15 13.06 -1.54
N SER A 193 13.60 11.80 -1.53
CA SER A 193 14.93 11.47 -2.06
C SER A 193 15.01 11.64 -3.59
N GLN A 194 13.93 11.39 -4.34
CA GLN A 194 13.86 11.69 -5.78
C GLN A 194 13.80 13.18 -6.05
N ASP A 195 13.01 13.91 -5.26
CA ASP A 195 12.85 15.36 -5.42
C ASP A 195 14.15 16.09 -5.13
N LEU A 196 14.87 15.68 -4.09
CA LEU A 196 16.21 16.17 -3.76
C LEU A 196 17.24 15.80 -4.83
N LYS A 197 17.14 14.61 -5.45
CA LYS A 197 18.00 14.23 -6.57
C LYS A 197 17.76 15.12 -7.80
N THR A 198 16.49 15.35 -8.14
CA THR A 198 16.12 16.24 -9.26
C THR A 198 16.56 17.68 -8.97
N GLY A 199 16.33 18.15 -7.74
CA GLY A 199 16.80 19.44 -7.27
C GLY A 199 18.32 19.59 -7.35
N PHE A 200 19.06 18.57 -6.93
CA PHE A 200 20.52 18.54 -7.04
C PHE A 200 20.99 18.68 -8.49
N LEU A 201 20.37 17.95 -9.43
CA LEU A 201 20.70 18.04 -10.86
C LEU A 201 20.41 19.42 -11.46
N LEU A 202 19.36 20.10 -10.96
CA LEU A 202 19.00 21.46 -11.38
C LEU A 202 19.74 22.57 -10.63
N GLY A 203 20.57 22.24 -9.63
CA GLY A 203 21.26 23.21 -8.78
C GLY A 203 20.35 23.94 -7.79
N ALA A 204 19.27 23.30 -7.33
CA ALA A 204 18.39 23.83 -6.29
C ALA A 204 19.07 23.86 -4.91
N THR A 205 18.47 24.58 -3.96
CA THR A 205 18.89 24.57 -2.54
C THR A 205 18.04 23.54 -1.79
N PRO A 206 18.61 22.43 -1.27
CA PRO A 206 17.86 21.36 -0.61
C PRO A 206 16.94 21.85 0.51
N ARG A 207 17.42 22.76 1.35
CA ARG A 207 16.62 23.35 2.44
C ARG A 207 15.29 23.97 1.98
N ARG A 208 15.27 24.64 0.81
CA ARG A 208 14.04 25.25 0.29
C ARG A 208 13.07 24.20 -0.24
N GLN A 209 13.59 23.13 -0.85
CA GLN A 209 12.78 22.00 -1.30
C GLN A 209 12.16 21.27 -0.11
N GLN A 210 12.96 20.94 0.91
CA GLN A 210 12.48 20.30 2.13
C GLN A 210 11.36 21.09 2.83
N ILE A 211 11.47 22.42 2.89
CA ILE A 211 10.39 23.27 3.44
C ILE A 211 9.14 23.20 2.57
N GLY A 212 9.28 23.25 1.24
CA GLY A 212 8.16 23.10 0.30
C GLY A 212 7.47 21.74 0.44
N GLU A 213 8.24 20.67 0.54
CA GLU A 213 7.76 19.31 0.78
C GLU A 213 7.00 19.19 2.11
N LEU A 214 7.53 19.78 3.20
CA LEU A 214 6.83 19.81 4.49
C LEU A 214 5.45 20.48 4.39
N VAL A 215 5.36 21.62 3.69
CA VAL A 215 4.07 22.30 3.44
C VAL A 215 3.14 21.43 2.59
N GLY A 216 3.69 20.80 1.55
CA GLY A 216 2.96 19.88 0.69
C GLY A 216 2.37 18.69 1.45
N VAL A 217 3.16 18.05 2.32
CA VAL A 217 2.75 16.90 3.14
C VAL A 217 1.67 17.29 4.14
N LEU A 218 1.78 18.44 4.81
CA LEU A 218 0.75 18.90 5.75
C LEU A 218 -0.58 19.20 5.04
N THR A 219 -0.49 19.80 3.85
CA THR A 219 -1.67 20.09 3.03
C THR A 219 -2.32 18.79 2.56
N SER A 220 -1.54 17.88 1.98
CA SER A 220 -2.05 16.61 1.48
C SER A 220 -2.61 15.71 2.57
N ALA A 221 -1.94 15.61 3.73
CA ALA A 221 -2.44 14.86 4.88
C ALA A 221 -3.82 15.35 5.33
N THR A 222 -4.04 16.67 5.34
CA THR A 222 -5.34 17.26 5.69
C THR A 222 -6.43 16.83 4.71
N PHE A 223 -6.21 17.02 3.40
CA PHE A 223 -7.21 16.68 2.39
C PHE A 223 -7.45 15.18 2.26
N VAL A 224 -6.41 14.35 2.39
CA VAL A 224 -6.55 12.88 2.39
C VAL A 224 -7.38 12.42 3.58
N CYS A 225 -7.13 12.97 4.78
CA CYS A 225 -7.92 12.66 5.97
C CYS A 225 -9.39 13.02 5.76
N LEU A 226 -9.67 14.24 5.29
CA LEU A 226 -11.04 14.69 5.00
C LEU A 226 -11.73 13.82 3.95
N ALA A 227 -11.02 13.47 2.86
CA ALA A 227 -11.55 12.60 1.81
C ALA A 227 -11.89 11.21 2.34
N VAL A 228 -11.00 10.59 3.12
CA VAL A 228 -11.24 9.27 3.73
C VAL A 228 -12.45 9.31 4.66
N MET A 229 -12.56 10.34 5.51
CA MET A 229 -13.71 10.50 6.41
C MET A 229 -15.03 10.72 5.65
N LEU A 230 -14.99 11.47 4.55
CA LEU A 230 -16.15 11.75 3.71
C LEU A 230 -16.62 10.48 2.98
N LEU A 231 -15.68 9.70 2.43
CA LEU A 231 -15.96 8.42 1.77
C LEU A 231 -16.53 7.39 2.75
N ASP A 232 -15.98 7.30 3.96
CA ASP A 232 -16.50 6.38 4.98
C ASP A 232 -17.94 6.74 5.39
N LYS A 233 -18.22 8.04 5.57
CA LYS A 233 -19.59 8.49 5.87
C LYS A 233 -20.58 8.27 4.73
N ALA A 234 -20.14 8.41 3.48
CA ALA A 234 -21.00 8.30 2.31
C ALA A 234 -21.29 6.83 1.92
N TYR A 235 -20.27 5.97 1.98
CA TYR A 235 -20.31 4.61 1.42
C TYR A 235 -19.97 3.49 2.43
N GLY A 236 -19.22 3.81 3.48
CA GLY A 236 -18.68 2.86 4.46
C GLY A 236 -17.58 1.95 3.89
N PHE A 237 -16.42 1.90 4.54
CA PHE A 237 -15.36 0.97 4.10
C PHE A 237 -15.74 -0.50 4.30
N GLY A 238 -15.49 -1.33 3.28
CA GLY A 238 -15.77 -2.76 3.30
C GLY A 238 -17.16 -3.15 2.82
N THR A 239 -17.97 -2.19 2.36
CA THR A 239 -19.24 -2.45 1.67
C THR A 239 -19.01 -2.92 0.24
N ALA A 240 -20.09 -3.30 -0.47
CA ALA A 240 -20.02 -3.65 -1.88
C ALA A 240 -19.64 -2.44 -2.76
N GLU A 241 -19.97 -1.22 -2.31
CA GLU A 241 -19.69 0.03 -3.02
C GLU A 241 -18.26 0.50 -2.80
N LEU A 242 -17.72 0.31 -1.58
CA LEU A 242 -16.33 0.67 -1.24
C LEU A 242 -15.57 -0.51 -0.62
N PRO A 243 -15.28 -1.56 -1.40
CA PRO A 243 -14.56 -2.72 -0.88
C PRO A 243 -13.13 -2.33 -0.49
N ALA A 244 -12.69 -2.80 0.69
CA ALA A 244 -11.35 -2.53 1.22
C ALA A 244 -10.51 -3.82 1.34
N PRO A 245 -10.13 -4.47 0.21
CA PRO A 245 -9.39 -5.73 0.24
C PRO A 245 -8.04 -5.58 0.95
N GLN A 246 -7.34 -4.46 0.76
CA GLN A 246 -6.01 -4.23 1.32
C GLN A 246 -6.09 -4.07 2.84
N ALA A 247 -7.11 -3.37 3.35
CA ALA A 247 -7.35 -3.27 4.79
C ALA A 247 -7.72 -4.64 5.39
N THR A 248 -8.54 -5.41 4.68
CA THR A 248 -8.93 -6.77 5.08
C THR A 248 -7.71 -7.70 5.12
N LEU A 249 -6.78 -7.56 4.18
CA LEU A 249 -5.55 -8.34 4.15
C LEU A 249 -4.69 -8.04 5.39
N MET A 250 -4.46 -6.75 5.67
CA MET A 250 -3.67 -6.33 6.83
C MET A 250 -4.31 -6.82 8.14
N LYS A 251 -5.65 -6.76 8.25
CA LYS A 251 -6.39 -7.32 9.38
C LYS A 251 -6.13 -8.82 9.55
N VAL A 252 -6.26 -9.61 8.48
CA VAL A 252 -6.04 -11.08 8.54
C VAL A 252 -4.62 -11.41 8.99
N VAL A 253 -3.62 -10.66 8.51
CA VAL A 253 -2.22 -10.86 8.91
C VAL A 253 -2.04 -10.62 10.42
N ILE A 254 -2.59 -9.54 10.96
CA ILE A 254 -2.51 -9.23 12.41
C ILE A 254 -3.27 -10.25 13.25
N GLU A 255 -4.50 -10.60 12.86
CA GLU A 255 -5.29 -11.61 13.58
C GLU A 255 -4.58 -12.96 13.60
N GLY A 256 -3.85 -13.29 12.54
CA GLY A 256 -2.97 -14.45 12.50
C GLY A 256 -1.88 -14.46 13.55
N VAL A 257 -1.20 -13.33 13.72
CA VAL A 257 -0.12 -13.22 14.71
C VAL A 257 -0.69 -13.15 16.12
N LEU A 258 -1.74 -12.37 16.37
CA LEU A 258 -2.22 -12.08 17.72
C LEU A 258 -3.19 -13.11 18.30
N GLN A 259 -4.02 -13.76 17.46
CA GLN A 259 -5.14 -14.58 17.97
C GLN A 259 -4.96 -16.08 17.81
N ASN A 260 -3.92 -16.55 17.08
CA ASN A 260 -3.69 -17.97 16.76
C ASN A 260 -4.91 -18.72 16.14
N SER A 261 -5.96 -17.99 15.74
CA SER A 261 -7.27 -18.54 15.35
C SER A 261 -7.41 -18.77 13.84
N LEU A 262 -6.34 -18.53 13.08
CA LEU A 262 -6.39 -18.70 11.63
C LEU A 262 -6.42 -20.19 11.24
N PRO A 263 -7.08 -20.51 10.11
CA PRO A 263 -6.96 -21.82 9.48
C PRO A 263 -5.53 -22.02 8.94
N TRP A 264 -4.60 -22.40 9.82
CA TRP A 264 -3.16 -22.50 9.54
C TRP A 264 -2.81 -23.43 8.38
N ILE A 265 -3.65 -24.45 8.11
CA ILE A 265 -3.50 -25.30 6.93
C ILE A 265 -3.63 -24.46 5.66
N LEU A 266 -4.64 -23.59 5.56
CA LEU A 266 -4.86 -22.73 4.39
C LEU A 266 -3.76 -21.68 4.27
N VAL A 267 -3.37 -21.06 5.38
CA VAL A 267 -2.24 -20.11 5.43
C VAL A 267 -0.96 -20.81 4.95
N GLY A 268 -0.69 -22.01 5.44
CA GLY A 268 0.48 -22.82 5.07
C GLY A 268 0.50 -23.19 3.59
N ILE A 269 -0.65 -23.52 2.99
CA ILE A 269 -0.77 -23.69 1.53
C ILE A 269 -0.32 -22.42 0.80
N GLY A 270 -0.77 -21.25 1.27
CA GLY A 270 -0.35 -19.96 0.74
C GLY A 270 1.16 -19.75 0.81
N VAL A 271 1.78 -20.06 1.95
CA VAL A 271 3.23 -19.99 2.15
C VAL A 271 3.97 -20.88 1.15
N VAL A 272 3.53 -22.13 0.98
CA VAL A 272 4.13 -23.07 0.02
C VAL A 272 4.01 -22.56 -1.41
N ILE A 273 2.86 -21.97 -1.77
CA ILE A 273 2.67 -21.35 -3.10
C ILE A 273 3.64 -20.18 -3.30
N ALA A 274 3.81 -19.31 -2.30
CA ALA A 274 4.76 -18.20 -2.39
C ALA A 274 6.21 -18.70 -2.54
N LEU A 275 6.61 -19.74 -1.79
CA LEU A 275 7.93 -20.36 -1.92
C LEU A 275 8.13 -21.01 -3.29
N ALA A 276 7.10 -21.67 -3.83
CA ALA A 276 7.15 -22.22 -5.18
C ALA A 276 7.32 -21.12 -6.24
N CYS A 277 6.60 -20.00 -6.10
CA CYS A 277 6.78 -18.84 -6.99
C CYS A 277 8.22 -18.34 -6.97
N GLU A 278 8.82 -18.24 -5.79
CA GLU A 278 10.22 -17.83 -5.65
C GLU A 278 11.20 -18.81 -6.29
N LEU A 279 10.95 -20.11 -6.15
CA LEU A 279 11.74 -21.15 -6.81
C LEU A 279 11.70 -21.02 -8.34
N PHE A 280 10.53 -20.67 -8.88
CA PHE A 280 10.34 -20.42 -10.31
C PHE A 280 10.73 -18.99 -10.75
N ARG A 281 11.33 -18.18 -9.86
CA ARG A 281 11.71 -16.77 -10.10
C ARG A 281 10.54 -15.88 -10.51
N ILE A 282 9.33 -16.25 -10.09
CA ILE A 282 8.12 -15.44 -10.21
C ILE A 282 8.07 -14.50 -9.00
N PRO A 283 7.85 -13.18 -9.18
CA PRO A 283 7.65 -12.25 -8.07
C PRO A 283 6.49 -12.71 -7.16
N SER A 284 6.83 -13.20 -5.97
CA SER A 284 5.86 -13.85 -5.07
C SER A 284 4.80 -12.90 -4.53
N LEU A 285 5.17 -11.66 -4.21
CA LEU A 285 4.24 -10.68 -3.66
C LEU A 285 3.14 -10.25 -4.66
N PRO A 286 3.44 -9.83 -5.91
CA PRO A 286 2.42 -9.58 -6.93
C PRO A 286 1.53 -10.80 -7.21
N PHE A 287 2.12 -12.00 -7.26
CA PHE A 287 1.37 -13.23 -7.46
C PHE A 287 0.38 -13.47 -6.31
N ALA A 288 0.85 -13.34 -5.06
CA ALA A 288 0.04 -13.55 -3.87
C ALA A 288 -1.10 -12.54 -3.74
N VAL A 289 -0.87 -11.27 -4.11
CA VAL A 289 -1.94 -10.26 -4.18
C VAL A 289 -3.00 -10.68 -5.20
N GLY A 290 -2.59 -11.22 -6.35
CA GLY A 290 -3.50 -11.77 -7.35
C GLY A 290 -4.37 -12.91 -6.82
N VAL A 291 -3.79 -13.83 -6.03
CA VAL A 291 -4.54 -14.92 -5.37
C VAL A 291 -5.51 -14.38 -4.31
N TYR A 292 -5.13 -13.31 -3.62
CA TYR A 292 -5.92 -12.74 -2.54
C TYR A 292 -7.16 -11.97 -3.04
N LEU A 293 -7.03 -11.21 -4.14
CA LEU A 293 -8.09 -10.32 -4.60
C LEU A 293 -9.33 -11.08 -5.09
N PRO A 294 -10.54 -10.52 -4.94
CA PRO A 294 -11.73 -11.04 -5.59
C PRO A 294 -11.56 -11.06 -7.11
N LEU A 295 -12.21 -12.02 -7.77
CA LEU A 295 -12.19 -12.11 -9.24
C LEU A 295 -12.67 -10.83 -9.92
N SER A 296 -13.70 -10.17 -9.36
CA SER A 296 -14.22 -8.89 -9.87
C SER A 296 -13.17 -7.78 -9.87
N THR A 297 -12.28 -7.75 -8.88
CA THR A 297 -11.17 -6.78 -8.82
C THR A 297 -10.00 -7.22 -9.68
N PHE A 298 -9.72 -8.53 -9.78
CA PHE A 298 -8.59 -9.05 -10.55
C PHE A 298 -8.81 -9.01 -12.07
N THR A 299 -10.04 -9.19 -12.55
CA THR A 299 -10.33 -9.22 -14.00
C THR A 299 -9.90 -7.94 -14.73
N PRO A 300 -10.23 -6.71 -14.24
CA PRO A 300 -9.73 -5.49 -14.86
C PRO A 300 -8.19 -5.40 -14.88
N LEU A 301 -7.52 -5.80 -13.79
CA LEU A 301 -6.05 -5.83 -13.71
C LEU A 301 -5.45 -6.77 -14.77
N PHE A 302 -6.03 -7.96 -14.91
CA PHE A 302 -5.61 -8.95 -15.91
C PHE A 302 -5.81 -8.43 -17.33
N LEU A 303 -6.97 -7.85 -17.64
CA LEU A 303 -7.25 -7.27 -18.96
C LEU A 303 -6.31 -6.10 -19.29
N GLY A 304 -6.00 -5.25 -18.31
CA GLY A 304 -5.00 -4.19 -18.46
C GLY A 304 -3.60 -4.74 -18.76
N GLY A 305 -3.21 -5.84 -18.10
CA GLY A 305 -1.96 -6.55 -18.38
C GLY A 305 -1.91 -7.15 -19.79
N LEU A 306 -3.00 -7.77 -20.25
CA LEU A 306 -3.12 -8.27 -21.63
C LEU A 306 -3.06 -7.13 -22.65
N LEU A 307 -3.71 -6.00 -22.37
CA LEU A 307 -3.66 -4.82 -23.23
C LEU A 307 -2.23 -4.29 -23.37
N ARG A 308 -1.50 -4.18 -22.25
CA ARG A 308 -0.08 -3.81 -22.26
C ARG A 308 0.74 -4.80 -23.11
N MET A 309 0.57 -6.10 -22.89
CA MET A 309 1.27 -7.13 -23.66
C MET A 309 0.98 -7.00 -25.17
N PHE A 310 -0.26 -6.73 -25.56
CA PHE A 310 -0.62 -6.53 -26.96
C PHE A 310 -0.03 -5.25 -27.55
N LEU A 311 -0.04 -4.14 -26.79
CA LEU A 311 0.55 -2.86 -27.20
C LEU A 311 2.06 -2.95 -27.44
N GLU A 312 2.77 -3.66 -26.54
CA GLU A 312 4.22 -3.90 -26.64
C GLU A 312 4.53 -4.87 -27.78
N LYS A 313 3.79 -5.98 -27.94
CA LYS A 313 4.02 -6.97 -29.00
C LYS A 313 3.80 -6.40 -30.41
N LYS A 314 2.90 -5.43 -30.55
CA LYS A 314 2.58 -4.78 -31.83
C LYS A 314 3.42 -3.52 -32.08
N ALA A 315 4.43 -3.25 -31.25
CA ALA A 315 5.35 -2.14 -31.47
C ALA A 315 6.41 -2.52 -32.51
N SER A 316 6.77 -1.57 -33.37
CA SER A 316 7.73 -1.80 -34.46
C SER A 316 9.19 -1.77 -33.97
N SER A 317 9.45 -1.15 -32.82
CA SER A 317 10.77 -1.03 -32.20
C SER A 317 10.68 -1.06 -30.67
N PRO A 318 11.79 -1.34 -29.95
CA PRO A 318 11.84 -1.24 -28.51
C PRO A 318 11.47 0.16 -27.97
N GLU A 319 11.83 1.24 -28.68
CA GLU A 319 11.47 2.61 -28.25
C GLU A 319 9.97 2.90 -28.44
N THR A 320 9.37 2.39 -29.51
CA THR A 320 7.91 2.53 -29.69
C THR A 320 7.15 1.71 -28.64
N ALA A 321 7.69 0.56 -28.22
CA ALA A 321 7.13 -0.23 -27.11
C ALA A 321 7.22 0.54 -25.78
N SER A 322 8.36 1.15 -25.45
CA SER A 322 8.53 1.93 -24.23
C SER A 322 7.63 3.18 -24.22
N SER A 323 7.56 3.89 -25.34
CA SER A 323 6.69 5.07 -25.48
C SER A 323 5.22 4.72 -25.29
N ARG A 324 4.73 3.64 -25.93
CA ARG A 324 3.34 3.15 -25.74
C ARG A 324 3.07 2.75 -24.30
N ARG A 325 4.03 2.08 -23.65
CA ARG A 325 3.93 1.70 -22.23
C ARG A 325 3.82 2.93 -21.34
N GLU A 326 4.68 3.93 -21.53
CA GLU A 326 4.67 5.17 -20.74
C GLU A 326 3.38 5.97 -20.94
N LYS A 327 2.92 6.12 -22.20
CA LYS A 327 1.61 6.74 -22.49
C LYS A 327 0.47 5.99 -21.83
N GLY A 328 0.47 4.66 -21.90
CA GLY A 328 -0.55 3.82 -21.27
C GLY A 328 -0.56 3.96 -19.75
N VAL A 329 0.62 3.98 -19.11
CA VAL A 329 0.73 4.23 -17.67
C VAL A 329 0.21 5.63 -17.33
N LEU A 330 0.57 6.66 -18.10
CA LEU A 330 0.10 8.03 -17.87
C LEU A 330 -1.42 8.16 -18.00
N LEU A 331 -2.02 7.61 -19.07
CA LEU A 331 -3.46 7.61 -19.30
C LEU A 331 -4.20 6.82 -18.21
N GLY A 332 -3.70 5.63 -17.86
CA GLY A 332 -4.26 4.80 -16.80
C GLY A 332 -4.24 5.52 -15.45
N SER A 333 -3.10 6.10 -15.08
CA SER A 333 -2.98 6.91 -13.86
C SER A 333 -3.91 8.12 -13.87
N GLY A 334 -4.10 8.76 -15.02
CA GLY A 334 -5.05 9.86 -15.19
C GLY A 334 -6.51 9.43 -14.99
N LEU A 335 -6.90 8.25 -15.51
CA LEU A 335 -8.24 7.70 -15.31
C LEU A 335 -8.49 7.32 -13.84
N VAL A 336 -7.52 6.69 -13.18
CA VAL A 336 -7.61 6.34 -11.75
C VAL A 336 -7.68 7.60 -10.88
N GLY A 337 -6.82 8.59 -11.15
CA GLY A 337 -6.85 9.86 -10.44
C GLY A 337 -8.15 10.65 -10.67
N GLY A 338 -8.65 10.65 -11.92
CA GLY A 338 -9.90 11.30 -12.28
C GLY A 338 -11.11 10.66 -11.61
N GLU A 339 -11.18 9.33 -11.57
CA GLU A 339 -12.22 8.59 -10.85
C GLU A 339 -12.18 8.91 -9.35
N GLY A 340 -11.01 8.90 -8.72
CA GLY A 340 -10.87 9.26 -7.31
C GLY A 340 -11.32 10.69 -7.01
N LEU A 341 -10.95 11.67 -7.85
CA LEU A 341 -11.38 13.07 -7.69
C LEU A 341 -12.89 13.23 -7.89
N LEU A 342 -13.47 12.56 -8.89
CA LEU A 342 -14.92 12.54 -9.11
C LEU A 342 -15.64 11.91 -7.92
N GLY A 343 -15.12 10.80 -7.39
CA GLY A 343 -15.67 10.13 -6.21
C GLY A 343 -15.71 11.04 -4.98
N ILE A 344 -14.65 11.82 -4.73
CA ILE A 344 -14.64 12.85 -3.67
C ILE A 344 -15.72 13.92 -3.94
N GLY A 345 -15.85 14.37 -5.18
CA GLY A 345 -16.88 15.34 -5.58
C GLY A 345 -18.30 14.80 -5.33
N ILE A 346 -18.58 13.55 -5.73
CA ILE A 346 -19.87 12.88 -5.50
C ILE A 346 -20.12 12.72 -4.00
N ALA A 347 -19.13 12.31 -3.23
CA ALA A 347 -19.26 12.17 -1.78
C ALA A 347 -19.53 13.51 -1.09
N ALA A 348 -18.95 14.61 -1.58
CA ALA A 348 -19.21 15.96 -1.08
C ALA A 348 -20.66 16.38 -1.36
N VAL A 349 -21.16 16.12 -2.58
CA VAL A 349 -22.56 16.35 -2.94
C VAL A 349 -23.49 15.50 -2.06
N ALA A 350 -23.19 14.21 -1.91
CA ALA A 350 -23.95 13.28 -1.08
C ALA A 350 -24.05 13.77 0.37
N PHE A 351 -22.95 14.27 0.91
CA PHE A 351 -22.90 14.85 2.26
C PHE A 351 -23.78 16.10 2.39
N THR A 352 -23.79 16.99 1.39
CA THR A 352 -24.64 18.20 1.42
C THR A 352 -26.12 17.91 1.24
N GLN A 353 -26.48 16.89 0.45
CA GLN A 353 -27.87 16.55 0.14
C GLN A 353 -28.46 15.50 1.10
N GLY A 354 -27.62 14.87 1.94
CA GLY A 354 -28.03 13.80 2.86
C GLY A 354 -28.25 12.43 2.18
N SER A 355 -28.06 12.34 0.86
CA SER A 355 -28.18 11.12 0.08
C SER A 355 -27.26 11.17 -1.14
N ALA A 356 -26.73 10.02 -1.56
CA ALA A 356 -25.96 9.94 -2.79
C ALA A 356 -26.79 10.43 -3.99
N PRO A 357 -26.24 11.30 -4.87
CA PRO A 357 -26.97 11.74 -6.05
C PRO A 357 -27.34 10.54 -6.92
N GLN A 358 -28.59 10.49 -7.39
CA GLN A 358 -29.05 9.40 -8.25
C GLN A 358 -28.24 9.43 -9.55
N GLY A 359 -27.41 8.40 -9.75
CA GLY A 359 -26.72 8.19 -11.01
C GLY A 359 -27.71 7.78 -12.11
N LEU A 360 -27.25 7.83 -13.37
CA LEU A 360 -28.00 7.29 -14.52
C LEU A 360 -28.37 5.81 -14.32
N GLY A 361 -27.55 5.07 -13.55
CA GLY A 361 -27.76 3.66 -13.26
C GLY A 361 -27.79 2.80 -14.53
N PHE A 362 -28.25 1.56 -14.37
CA PHE A 362 -28.48 0.63 -15.47
C PHE A 362 -29.92 0.10 -15.52
N ASP A 363 -30.78 0.55 -14.62
CA ASP A 363 -32.16 0.06 -14.50
C ASP A 363 -32.97 0.34 -15.78
N TRP A 364 -32.69 1.46 -16.45
CA TRP A 364 -33.28 1.82 -17.74
C TRP A 364 -32.98 0.81 -18.86
N ALA A 365 -31.89 0.05 -18.75
CA ALA A 365 -31.48 -0.94 -19.74
C ALA A 365 -32.05 -2.33 -19.45
N GLY A 366 -32.64 -2.57 -18.27
CA GLY A 366 -33.23 -3.87 -17.89
C GLY A 366 -32.30 -5.05 -18.18
N ALA A 367 -32.79 -6.05 -18.91
CA ALA A 367 -32.01 -7.22 -19.30
C ALA A 367 -30.82 -6.90 -20.23
N ALA A 368 -30.82 -5.74 -20.90
CA ALA A 368 -29.72 -5.30 -21.76
C ALA A 368 -28.56 -4.65 -20.97
N ALA A 369 -28.74 -4.35 -19.68
CA ALA A 369 -27.75 -3.67 -18.84
C ALA A 369 -26.33 -4.28 -18.91
N PRO A 370 -26.14 -5.61 -18.81
CA PRO A 370 -24.81 -6.21 -18.90
C PRO A 370 -24.16 -6.01 -20.28
N PHE A 371 -24.96 -6.05 -21.35
CA PHE A 371 -24.48 -5.86 -22.72
C PHE A 371 -24.10 -4.41 -22.99
N VAL A 372 -24.88 -3.46 -22.47
CA VAL A 372 -24.57 -2.02 -22.53
C VAL A 372 -23.27 -1.74 -21.78
N ALA A 373 -23.13 -2.23 -20.55
CA ALA A 373 -21.91 -2.06 -19.76
C ALA A 373 -20.68 -2.66 -20.46
N PHE A 374 -20.82 -3.87 -21.04
CA PHE A 374 -19.77 -4.49 -21.83
C PHE A 374 -19.42 -3.67 -23.08
N GLY A 375 -20.42 -3.14 -23.79
CA GLY A 375 -20.22 -2.27 -24.95
C GLY A 375 -19.45 -1.01 -24.60
N VAL A 376 -19.84 -0.31 -23.53
CA VAL A 376 -19.13 0.87 -23.02
C VAL A 376 -17.68 0.52 -22.64
N PHE A 377 -17.48 -0.61 -21.96
CA PHE A 377 -16.15 -1.09 -21.59
C PHE A 377 -15.27 -1.34 -22.84
N VAL A 378 -15.81 -1.99 -23.86
CA VAL A 378 -15.09 -2.23 -25.14
C VAL A 378 -14.74 -0.91 -25.83
N VAL A 379 -15.67 0.05 -25.87
CA VAL A 379 -15.41 1.39 -26.44
C VAL A 379 -14.29 2.09 -25.69
N LEU A 380 -14.33 2.11 -24.36
CA LEU A 380 -13.26 2.70 -23.54
C LEU A 380 -11.92 2.02 -23.77
N MET A 381 -11.89 0.69 -23.88
CA MET A 381 -10.66 -0.07 -24.20
C MET A 381 -10.12 0.28 -25.59
N LEU A 382 -10.98 0.46 -26.59
CA LEU A 382 -10.57 0.87 -27.94
C LEU A 382 -10.04 2.31 -27.97
N VAL A 383 -10.69 3.23 -27.25
CA VAL A 383 -10.22 4.61 -27.10
C VAL A 383 -8.86 4.62 -26.41
N PHE A 384 -8.71 3.89 -25.30
CA PHE A 384 -7.44 3.76 -24.60
C PHE A 384 -6.34 3.21 -25.51
N TYR A 385 -6.66 2.15 -26.27
CA TYR A 385 -5.74 1.54 -27.22
C TYR A 385 -5.27 2.54 -28.29
N ARG A 386 -6.21 3.28 -28.91
CA ARG A 386 -5.90 4.30 -29.92
C ARG A 386 -5.04 5.42 -29.35
N SER A 387 -5.40 5.96 -28.19
CA SER A 387 -4.62 7.01 -27.52
C SER A 387 -3.20 6.57 -27.19
N CYS A 388 -2.98 5.29 -26.91
CA CYS A 388 -1.63 4.75 -26.69
C CYS A 388 -0.83 4.62 -27.99
N THR A 389 -1.48 4.27 -29.11
CA THR A 389 -0.80 3.98 -30.38
C THR A 389 -0.63 5.19 -31.30
N GLU A 390 -1.44 6.23 -31.14
CA GLU A 390 -1.32 7.47 -31.91
C GLU A 390 0.00 8.19 -31.57
N SER A 391 0.79 8.45 -32.60
CA SER A 391 1.90 9.40 -32.51
C SER A 391 1.31 10.79 -32.63
N LYS A 392 1.55 11.64 -31.62
CA LYS A 392 1.52 13.08 -31.86
C LYS A 392 2.77 13.48 -32.63
#